data_AF-A0A1C6I8F2-F1
#
_entry.id   AF-A0A1C6I8F2-F1
#
_cell.length_a   1.000
_cell.length_b   1.000
_cell.length_c   1.000
_cell.angle_alpha   90.00
_cell.angle_beta   90.00
_cell.angle_gamma   90.00
#
_symmetry.space_group_name_H-M   'P 1'
#
loop_
_entity.id
_entity.type
_entity.pdbx_description
1 polymer ?
#
loop_
_entity_poly.entity_id
_entity_poly.type
_entity_poly.pdbx_seq_one_letter_code
_entity_poly.pdbx_strand_id
1 'polypeptide(L)'
;MNDFTILHLSDLHINGTGKGLTPLLKNLLSDIKEELKPVDNVILVITGDIIDKANYEKCKENVLAFFEQLKDVLAEKLKDVYIVPGNHDRVHKPFDECTIEYYDEARSEEFKKSYWQYIMVGYGEYISLINNIYGILGVSHRADNTYGVRCTEINGKKICFLSLDTSWSSNGGEQDIRALKFGRFQAEDIYQQYNKAVEDKNADLVIALAHHPLDWLTGKEQSIAQGELLSVNRLRANIYISGHVHNRDVINWQNNRHSMTTLVSGIGWPEGSDLHSAPHVYSCYTFNLDLNSIDVYVRSSNEANCFKPDFRIYTQENQVKNRKIVMPINITETQPYFELGAVKGRSPKVCYITPQMIKEISGMMQLIMRCQSAMSWKLQSLRYDYIEQIRGDNGTDESENVRELYEYFFGGDHDTVSGKIKLNKERVYESFEIYLQQLCDVLAQLLGTKNEKREIRVHFRYWTAELGDKNLYKPLVIAGEGMKIKEMRDLSWSELLKGSYEAGHCLIASINEKYCQNSFKNNKNKDESKKKWCDFWTAIPKLGKNKGKNTRKDIDKNVYKEYNSVTDEVTVDQPYLTFGITIYDERDRRLLYVLDYLHIDEIISDMIDDFLYYFPVDFEKYAESRRLD
;
A
#
# COMPACT_ATOMS: atom_id res chain seq x y z
N MET A 1 5.01 17.69 0.02
CA MET A 1 5.27 16.28 -0.31
C MET A 1 6.65 16.20 -0.93
N ASN A 2 7.40 15.14 -0.66
CA ASN A 2 8.78 14.98 -1.16
C ASN A 2 8.79 14.49 -2.62
N ASP A 3 8.21 15.30 -3.49
CA ASP A 3 7.96 14.91 -4.88
C ASP A 3 8.97 15.59 -5.81
N PHE A 4 9.44 14.80 -6.78
CA PHE A 4 10.23 15.30 -7.90
C PHE A 4 9.92 14.48 -9.14
N THR A 5 10.15 15.08 -10.30
CA THR A 5 9.94 14.43 -11.59
C THR A 5 11.26 14.27 -12.31
N ILE A 6 11.51 13.06 -12.81
CA ILE A 6 12.54 12.82 -13.81
C ILE A 6 11.94 13.07 -15.18
N LEU A 7 12.48 14.04 -15.91
CA LEU A 7 12.29 14.14 -17.36
C LEU A 7 13.33 13.23 -18.01
N HIS A 8 12.88 12.14 -18.62
CA HIS A 8 13.76 11.17 -19.27
C HIS A 8 13.73 11.35 -20.78
N LEU A 9 14.88 11.75 -21.33
CA LEU A 9 15.15 11.81 -22.76
C LEU A 9 16.19 10.76 -23.12
N SER A 10 16.07 10.15 -24.29
CA SER A 10 17.07 9.24 -24.83
C SER A 10 16.96 9.20 -26.34
N ASP A 11 17.98 8.70 -27.03
CA ASP A 11 17.96 8.45 -28.47
C ASP A 11 17.54 9.71 -29.25
N LEU A 12 18.09 10.88 -28.86
CA LEU A 12 17.74 12.17 -29.47
C LEU A 12 18.22 12.27 -30.92
N HIS A 13 19.34 11.62 -31.24
CA HIS A 13 19.97 11.58 -32.57
C HIS A 13 19.95 12.94 -33.29
N ILE A 14 20.33 14.00 -32.59
CA ILE A 14 20.27 15.35 -33.16
C ILE A 14 21.24 15.41 -34.33
N ASN A 15 20.70 15.78 -35.50
CA ASN A 15 21.42 15.91 -36.74
C ASN A 15 21.32 17.34 -37.29
N GLY A 16 21.91 17.59 -38.47
CA GLY A 16 21.88 18.89 -39.13
C GLY A 16 23.04 19.81 -38.74
N THR A 17 23.10 20.98 -39.39
CA THR A 17 24.16 21.99 -39.24
C THR A 17 23.62 23.30 -38.70
N GLY A 18 24.42 24.02 -37.92
CA GLY A 18 24.02 25.30 -37.34
C GLY A 18 23.01 25.14 -36.20
N LYS A 19 22.23 26.18 -35.91
CA LYS A 19 21.30 26.23 -34.76
C LYS A 19 19.83 25.93 -35.10
N GLY A 20 19.56 25.36 -36.27
CA GLY A 20 18.21 25.13 -36.77
C GLY A 20 17.58 23.86 -36.22
N LEU A 21 16.76 23.96 -35.17
CA LEU A 21 16.00 22.82 -34.67
C LEU A 21 14.91 22.38 -35.65
N THR A 22 14.77 21.07 -35.79
CA THR A 22 13.75 20.44 -36.61
C THR A 22 12.34 20.61 -35.99
N PRO A 23 11.25 20.43 -36.77
CA PRO A 23 9.88 20.47 -36.23
C PRO A 23 9.65 19.50 -35.07
N LEU A 24 10.22 18.29 -35.13
CA LEU A 24 10.11 17.32 -34.04
C LEU A 24 10.66 17.84 -32.72
N LEU A 25 11.89 18.38 -32.72
CA LEU A 25 12.53 18.89 -31.50
C LEU A 25 11.81 20.12 -30.94
N LYS A 26 11.27 20.99 -31.81
CA LYS A 26 10.44 22.14 -31.38
C LYS A 26 9.14 21.70 -30.72
N ASN A 27 8.46 20.72 -31.31
CA ASN A 27 7.23 20.17 -30.76
C ASN A 27 7.48 19.42 -29.44
N LEU A 28 8.61 18.71 -29.33
CA LEU A 28 9.06 18.08 -28.08
C LEU A 28 9.22 19.13 -26.97
N LEU A 29 9.95 20.23 -27.23
CA LEU A 29 10.13 21.32 -26.27
C LEU A 29 8.79 21.95 -25.85
N SER A 30 7.87 22.13 -26.81
CA SER A 30 6.53 22.64 -26.52
C SER A 30 5.71 21.68 -25.65
N ASP A 31 5.75 20.38 -25.91
CA ASP A 31 5.00 19.40 -25.12
C ASP A 31 5.58 19.25 -23.71
N ILE A 32 6.91 19.21 -23.57
CA ILE A 32 7.60 19.21 -22.28
C ILE A 32 7.20 20.43 -21.46
N LYS A 33 7.15 21.61 -22.08
CA LYS A 33 6.71 22.85 -21.40
C LYS A 33 5.31 22.74 -20.85
N GLU A 34 4.37 22.18 -21.62
CA GLU A 34 2.98 21.99 -21.20
C GLU A 34 2.84 20.92 -20.12
N GLU A 35 3.47 19.76 -20.32
CA GLU A 35 3.40 18.61 -19.41
C GLU A 35 4.04 18.91 -18.05
N LEU A 36 5.12 19.70 -18.01
CA LEU A 36 5.81 20.06 -16.77
C LEU A 36 5.27 21.33 -16.11
N LYS A 37 4.19 21.95 -16.61
CA LYS A 37 3.54 23.11 -15.94
C LYS A 37 3.28 22.88 -14.45
N PRO A 38 2.70 21.75 -14.00
CA PRO A 38 2.37 21.53 -12.59
C PRO A 38 3.55 21.01 -11.74
N VAL A 39 4.76 20.88 -12.30
CA VAL A 39 5.92 20.28 -11.64
C VAL A 39 6.91 21.35 -11.17
N ASP A 40 7.38 21.27 -9.93
CA ASP A 40 8.31 22.27 -9.35
C ASP A 40 9.77 21.80 -9.28
N ASN A 41 10.00 20.48 -9.19
CA ASN A 41 11.32 19.88 -9.05
C ASN A 41 11.56 18.89 -10.19
N VAL A 42 12.44 19.25 -11.13
CA VAL A 42 12.77 18.43 -12.29
C VAL A 42 14.23 18.01 -12.23
N ILE A 43 14.48 16.71 -12.40
CA ILE A 43 15.81 16.19 -12.74
C ILE A 43 15.79 15.78 -14.20
N LEU A 44 16.72 16.30 -15.00
CA LEU A 44 16.86 15.88 -16.39
C LEU A 44 17.78 14.66 -16.47
N VAL A 45 17.27 13.57 -17.03
CA VAL A 45 18.04 12.35 -17.28
C VAL A 45 18.12 12.12 -18.79
N ILE A 46 19.33 11.91 -19.29
CA ILE A 46 19.62 11.63 -20.69
C ILE A 46 20.36 10.30 -20.80
N THR A 47 19.71 9.28 -21.35
CA THR A 47 20.28 7.93 -21.42
C THR A 47 20.94 7.61 -22.76
N GLY A 48 21.73 8.54 -23.29
CA GLY A 48 22.58 8.31 -24.47
C GLY A 48 21.94 8.66 -25.81
N ASP A 49 22.75 8.47 -26.85
CA ASP A 49 22.46 8.74 -28.26
C ASP A 49 21.97 10.16 -28.50
N ILE A 50 22.74 11.13 -28.00
CA ILE A 50 22.47 12.56 -28.15
C ILE A 50 22.71 12.97 -29.60
N ILE A 51 23.79 12.47 -30.19
CA ILE A 51 24.26 12.89 -31.52
C ILE A 51 24.09 11.76 -32.54
N ASP A 52 23.72 12.11 -33.78
CA ASP A 52 23.63 11.12 -34.84
C ASP A 52 25.05 10.63 -35.25
N LYS A 53 25.33 9.35 -34.96
CA LYS A 53 26.54 8.62 -35.40
C LYS A 53 27.86 9.34 -35.10
N ALA A 54 27.97 9.89 -33.89
CA ALA A 54 29.17 10.57 -33.40
C ALA A 54 29.66 11.71 -34.34
N ASN A 55 28.77 12.34 -35.12
CA ASN A 55 29.12 13.39 -36.07
C ASN A 55 29.24 14.77 -35.40
N TYR A 56 30.20 14.88 -34.49
CA TYR A 56 30.43 16.08 -33.66
C TYR A 56 30.75 17.33 -34.46
N GLU A 57 31.53 17.20 -35.54
CA GLU A 57 31.91 18.34 -36.40
C GLU A 57 30.67 19.03 -36.99
N LYS A 58 29.66 18.25 -37.37
CA LYS A 58 28.46 18.76 -38.04
C LYS A 58 27.37 19.20 -37.07
N CYS A 59 27.11 18.38 -36.05
CA CYS A 59 25.86 18.47 -35.28
C CYS A 59 26.00 19.19 -33.94
N LYS A 60 27.23 19.46 -33.46
CA LYS A 60 27.47 20.03 -32.11
C LYS A 60 26.73 21.32 -31.86
N GLU A 61 26.74 22.27 -32.81
CA GLU A 61 26.02 23.54 -32.63
C GLU A 61 24.50 23.36 -32.49
N ASN A 62 23.93 22.38 -33.21
CA ASN A 62 22.49 22.12 -33.17
C ASN A 62 22.08 21.48 -31.84
N VAL A 63 22.92 20.56 -31.33
CA VAL A 63 22.75 19.97 -30.00
C VAL A 63 22.77 21.05 -28.92
N LEU A 64 23.75 21.96 -28.96
CA LEU A 64 23.84 23.04 -27.97
C LEU A 64 22.62 23.98 -28.07
N ALA A 65 22.14 24.30 -29.27
CA ALA A 65 20.93 25.10 -29.47
C ALA A 65 19.66 24.44 -28.91
N PHE A 66 19.57 23.10 -28.95
CA PHE A 66 18.48 22.36 -28.30
C PHE A 66 18.51 22.52 -26.78
N PHE A 67 19.68 22.35 -26.15
CA PHE A 67 19.81 22.49 -24.71
C PHE A 67 19.68 23.94 -24.22
N GLU A 68 20.06 24.93 -25.04
CA GLU A 68 19.77 26.36 -24.79
C GLU A 68 18.25 26.57 -24.65
N GLN A 69 17.44 26.03 -25.57
CA GLN A 69 15.98 26.16 -25.50
C GLN A 69 15.35 25.29 -24.41
N LEU A 70 15.90 24.09 -24.16
CA LEU A 70 15.43 23.23 -23.07
C LEU A 70 15.65 23.90 -21.71
N LYS A 71 16.76 24.62 -21.53
CA LYS A 71 17.01 25.44 -20.34
C LYS A 71 15.87 26.43 -20.09
N ASP A 72 15.41 27.12 -21.13
CA ASP A 72 14.33 28.09 -21.03
C ASP A 72 12.97 27.43 -20.73
N VAL A 73 12.77 26.19 -21.21
CA VAL A 73 11.56 25.39 -20.91
C VAL A 73 11.54 24.92 -19.46
N LEU A 74 12.68 24.44 -18.95
CA LEU A 74 12.78 23.89 -17.59
C LEU A 74 12.94 24.98 -16.53
N ALA A 75 13.52 26.12 -16.90
CA ALA A 75 13.66 27.31 -16.07
C ALA A 75 14.17 26.97 -14.64
N GLU A 76 13.59 27.58 -13.60
CA GLU A 76 13.93 27.37 -12.19
C GLU A 76 13.54 25.98 -11.62
N LYS A 77 12.82 25.17 -12.41
CA LYS A 77 12.37 23.83 -12.00
C LYS A 77 13.51 22.82 -12.05
N LEU A 78 14.50 23.02 -12.93
CA LEU A 78 15.64 22.14 -13.08
C LEU A 78 16.51 22.15 -11.82
N LYS A 79 16.67 20.98 -11.20
CA LYS A 79 17.48 20.79 -9.98
C LYS A 79 18.84 20.17 -10.27
N ASP A 80 18.89 19.22 -11.19
CA ASP A 80 20.15 18.59 -11.63
C ASP A 80 19.98 17.88 -12.99
N VAL A 81 21.10 17.51 -13.60
CA VAL A 81 21.19 16.83 -14.89
C VAL A 81 22.13 15.64 -14.79
N TYR A 82 21.73 14.54 -15.40
CA TYR A 82 22.48 13.30 -15.50
C TYR A 82 22.50 12.77 -16.93
N ILE A 83 23.69 12.46 -17.44
CA ILE A 83 23.89 12.05 -18.83
C ILE A 83 24.82 10.83 -18.86
N VAL A 84 24.40 9.76 -19.55
CA VAL A 84 25.21 8.57 -19.85
C VAL A 84 25.36 8.41 -21.36
N PRO A 85 26.47 7.83 -21.86
CA PRO A 85 26.68 7.68 -23.30
C PRO A 85 25.83 6.56 -23.89
N GLY A 86 25.41 6.75 -25.14
CA GLY A 86 24.89 5.68 -26.00
C GLY A 86 25.90 5.22 -27.04
N ASN A 87 25.56 4.17 -27.79
CA ASN A 87 26.48 3.59 -28.77
C ASN A 87 26.79 4.53 -29.95
N HIS A 88 25.89 5.47 -30.28
CA HIS A 88 26.13 6.48 -31.31
C HIS A 88 26.89 7.70 -30.80
N ASP A 89 27.14 7.83 -29.49
CA ASP A 89 27.92 8.95 -28.96
C ASP A 89 29.44 8.70 -29.02
N ARG A 90 29.88 7.45 -29.13
CA ARG A 90 31.32 7.13 -29.18
C ARG A 90 31.86 7.17 -30.61
N VAL A 91 33.01 7.82 -30.79
CA VAL A 91 33.76 7.72 -32.05
C VAL A 91 34.58 6.42 -32.06
N HIS A 92 34.13 5.44 -32.84
CA HIS A 92 34.85 4.18 -33.01
C HIS A 92 36.27 4.38 -33.53
N LYS A 93 37.24 3.68 -32.94
CA LYS A 93 38.66 3.69 -33.31
C LYS A 93 39.07 2.34 -33.91
N PRO A 94 40.12 2.31 -34.77
CA PRO A 94 40.54 1.08 -35.46
C PRO A 94 40.88 -0.13 -34.57
N PHE A 95 41.22 0.10 -33.29
CA PHE A 95 41.62 -0.95 -32.35
C PHE A 95 40.54 -1.29 -31.31
N ASP A 96 39.33 -0.74 -31.45
CA ASP A 96 38.26 -0.95 -30.45
C ASP A 96 37.87 -2.42 -30.35
N GLU A 97 37.64 -3.10 -31.49
CA GLU A 97 37.26 -4.53 -31.51
C GLU A 97 38.27 -5.40 -30.78
N CYS A 98 39.57 -5.28 -31.13
CA CYS A 98 40.64 -6.02 -30.45
C CYS A 98 40.68 -5.69 -28.95
N THR A 99 40.51 -4.43 -28.59
CA THR A 99 40.50 -4.00 -27.18
C THR A 99 39.33 -4.63 -26.43
N ILE A 100 38.13 -4.64 -27.01
CA ILE A 100 36.93 -5.26 -26.42
C ILE A 100 37.12 -6.77 -26.27
N GLU A 101 37.76 -7.44 -27.23
CA GLU A 101 38.07 -8.87 -27.15
C GLU A 101 39.00 -9.23 -25.99
N TYR A 102 39.98 -8.37 -25.67
CA TYR A 102 40.89 -8.58 -24.53
C TYR A 102 40.20 -8.52 -23.16
N TYR A 103 38.98 -7.99 -23.07
CA TYR A 103 38.25 -7.98 -21.80
C TYR A 103 37.85 -9.40 -21.37
N ASP A 104 38.33 -9.76 -20.18
CA ASP A 104 37.89 -10.88 -19.37
C ASP A 104 37.52 -10.37 -17.97
N GLU A 105 36.36 -10.77 -17.49
CA GLU A 105 35.83 -10.42 -16.17
C GLU A 105 36.77 -10.84 -15.03
N ALA A 106 37.43 -12.00 -15.15
CA ALA A 106 38.38 -12.45 -14.12
C ALA A 106 39.63 -11.56 -14.04
N ARG A 107 39.91 -10.78 -15.10
CA ARG A 107 41.05 -9.86 -15.22
C ARG A 107 40.59 -8.41 -15.38
N SER A 108 39.40 -8.07 -14.89
CA SER A 108 38.78 -6.75 -15.08
C SER A 108 39.66 -5.58 -14.62
N GLU A 109 40.37 -5.73 -13.51
CA GLU A 109 41.24 -4.69 -12.96
C GLU A 109 42.50 -4.47 -13.82
N GLU A 110 43.04 -5.54 -14.41
CA GLU A 110 44.14 -5.43 -15.38
C GLU A 110 43.65 -4.79 -16.67
N PHE A 111 42.45 -5.17 -17.13
CA PHE A 111 41.81 -4.55 -18.28
C PHE A 111 41.68 -3.04 -18.10
N LYS A 112 41.16 -2.61 -16.94
CA LYS A 112 41.02 -1.20 -16.59
C LYS A 112 42.36 -0.46 -16.65
N LYS A 113 43.41 -1.01 -16.04
CA LYS A 113 44.73 -0.36 -15.98
C LYS A 113 45.40 -0.25 -17.35
N SER A 114 45.29 -1.28 -18.17
CA SER A 114 46.10 -1.40 -19.39
C SER A 114 45.36 -0.96 -20.65
N TYR A 115 44.03 -1.12 -20.70
CA TYR A 115 43.25 -1.02 -21.94
C TYR A 115 42.14 0.02 -21.92
N TRP A 116 41.52 0.32 -20.77
CA TRP A 116 40.39 1.26 -20.70
C TRP A 116 40.70 2.65 -21.26
N GLN A 117 41.93 3.13 -21.04
CA GLN A 117 42.38 4.42 -21.58
C GLN A 117 42.25 4.53 -23.10
N TYR A 118 42.39 3.43 -23.85
CA TYR A 118 42.25 3.44 -25.31
C TYR A 118 40.80 3.59 -25.74
N ILE A 119 39.88 2.91 -25.04
CA ILE A 119 38.43 3.09 -25.24
C ILE A 119 38.00 4.53 -24.94
N MET A 120 38.56 5.12 -23.87
CA MET A 120 38.27 6.51 -23.47
C MET A 120 38.65 7.55 -24.54
N VAL A 121 39.61 7.26 -25.42
CA VAL A 121 39.94 8.15 -26.56
C VAL A 121 38.74 8.34 -27.49
N GLY A 122 37.89 7.32 -27.65
CA GLY A 122 36.65 7.39 -28.43
C GLY A 122 35.59 8.34 -27.84
N TYR A 123 35.68 8.65 -26.55
CA TYR A 123 34.72 9.50 -25.83
C TYR A 123 35.18 10.96 -25.66
N GLY A 124 36.34 11.36 -26.19
CA GLY A 124 36.86 12.72 -25.98
C GLY A 124 35.88 13.83 -26.41
N GLU A 125 35.28 13.70 -27.59
CA GLU A 125 34.28 14.65 -28.09
C GLU A 125 32.97 14.58 -27.31
N TYR A 126 32.53 13.37 -26.93
CA TYR A 126 31.35 13.16 -26.07
C TYR A 126 31.50 13.89 -24.73
N ILE A 127 32.62 13.68 -24.03
CA ILE A 127 32.90 14.31 -22.73
C ILE A 127 32.97 15.84 -22.88
N SER A 128 33.54 16.35 -23.98
CA SER A 128 33.52 17.78 -24.29
C SER A 128 32.09 18.30 -24.46
N LEU A 129 31.25 17.58 -25.20
CA LEU A 129 29.86 17.96 -25.45
C LEU A 129 29.04 18.00 -24.15
N ILE A 130 29.05 16.94 -23.34
CA ILE A 130 28.23 16.88 -22.11
C ILE A 130 28.66 17.94 -21.09
N ASN A 131 29.95 18.28 -21.03
CA ASN A 131 30.43 19.37 -20.17
C ASN A 131 29.92 20.74 -20.63
N ASN A 132 29.79 20.96 -21.95
CA ASN A 132 29.13 22.16 -22.46
C ASN A 132 27.64 22.17 -22.13
N ILE A 133 26.96 21.02 -22.22
CA ILE A 133 25.54 20.88 -21.83
C ILE A 133 25.35 21.20 -20.35
N TYR A 134 26.19 20.67 -19.45
CA TYR A 134 26.15 21.02 -18.02
C TYR A 134 26.33 22.52 -17.80
N GLY A 135 27.27 23.16 -18.52
CA GLY A 135 27.47 24.61 -18.48
C GLY A 135 26.27 25.41 -18.95
N ILE A 136 25.62 25.00 -20.05
CA ILE A 136 24.39 25.63 -20.56
C ILE A 136 23.29 25.54 -19.50
N LEU A 137 23.08 24.35 -18.94
CA LEU A 137 22.01 24.06 -17.98
C LEU A 137 22.31 24.59 -16.56
N GLY A 138 23.50 25.16 -16.33
CA GLY A 138 23.87 25.75 -15.04
C GLY A 138 24.17 24.73 -13.94
N VAL A 139 24.52 23.50 -14.31
CA VAL A 139 24.86 22.43 -13.37
C VAL A 139 26.33 22.50 -12.99
N SER A 140 26.62 22.58 -11.68
CA SER A 140 27.99 22.60 -11.15
C SER A 140 28.61 21.20 -11.12
N HIS A 141 28.83 20.63 -12.30
CA HIS A 141 29.51 19.35 -12.47
C HIS A 141 30.38 19.35 -13.73
N ARG A 142 31.48 18.58 -13.68
CA ARG A 142 32.33 18.31 -14.83
C ARG A 142 32.58 16.81 -14.90
N ALA A 143 32.18 16.20 -16.01
CA ALA A 143 32.45 14.80 -16.30
C ALA A 143 33.89 14.63 -16.81
N ASP A 144 34.58 13.64 -16.27
CA ASP A 144 35.92 13.18 -16.68
C ASP A 144 35.92 11.69 -17.06
N ASN A 145 34.80 10.99 -16.87
CA ASN A 145 34.60 9.59 -17.18
C ASN A 145 33.19 9.34 -17.74
N THR A 146 32.93 8.14 -18.26
CA THR A 146 31.62 7.76 -18.83
C THR A 146 30.66 7.10 -17.85
N TYR A 147 31.16 6.75 -16.66
CA TYR A 147 30.40 6.13 -15.57
C TYR A 147 30.80 6.75 -14.22
N GLY A 148 29.96 6.61 -13.20
CA GLY A 148 30.26 7.11 -11.86
C GLY A 148 29.02 7.35 -10.99
N VAL A 149 29.24 7.95 -9.82
CA VAL A 149 28.17 8.23 -8.85
C VAL A 149 28.10 9.71 -8.50
N ARG A 150 26.87 10.23 -8.47
CA ARG A 150 26.54 11.60 -8.06
C ARG A 150 25.22 11.58 -7.31
N CYS A 151 25.03 12.46 -6.34
CA CYS A 151 23.75 12.57 -5.64
C CYS A 151 23.20 14.00 -5.70
N THR A 152 21.88 14.12 -5.84
CA THR A 152 21.13 15.38 -5.71
C THR A 152 20.35 15.33 -4.41
N GLU A 153 20.25 16.47 -3.72
CA GLU A 153 19.36 16.62 -2.58
C GLU A 153 18.13 17.46 -2.98
N ILE A 154 16.93 16.91 -2.81
CA ILE A 154 15.66 17.58 -3.08
C ILE A 154 14.80 17.46 -1.82
N ASN A 155 14.32 18.58 -1.27
CA ASN A 155 13.45 18.60 -0.09
C ASN A 155 14.01 17.80 1.11
N GLY A 156 15.33 17.81 1.30
CA GLY A 156 16.02 17.04 2.35
C GLY A 156 16.11 15.53 2.09
N LYS A 157 15.73 15.06 0.90
CA LYS A 157 15.87 13.68 0.44
C LYS A 157 17.08 13.55 -0.48
N LYS A 158 17.95 12.59 -0.20
CA LYS A 158 19.17 12.34 -0.96
C LYS A 158 18.92 11.27 -2.02
N ILE A 159 18.97 11.66 -3.28
CA ILE A 159 18.77 10.79 -4.43
C ILE A 159 20.13 10.54 -5.05
N CYS A 160 20.58 9.30 -5.09
CA CYS A 160 21.87 8.94 -5.68
C CYS A 160 21.68 8.30 -7.05
N PHE A 161 22.46 8.76 -8.01
CA PHE A 161 22.43 8.31 -9.39
C PHE A 161 23.71 7.57 -9.74
N LEU A 162 23.56 6.37 -10.29
CA LEU A 162 24.63 5.48 -10.74
C LEU A 162 24.67 5.53 -12.26
N SER A 163 25.61 6.28 -12.81
CA SER A 163 25.82 6.36 -14.26
C SER A 163 26.63 5.14 -14.72
N LEU A 164 26.08 4.36 -15.65
CA LEU A 164 26.68 3.15 -16.20
C LEU A 164 26.98 3.35 -17.68
N ASP A 165 28.20 3.03 -18.13
CA ASP A 165 28.51 2.96 -19.55
C ASP A 165 28.27 1.53 -20.05
N THR A 166 27.17 1.33 -20.77
CA THR A 166 26.88 0.06 -21.46
C THR A 166 27.27 0.08 -22.93
N SER A 167 27.77 1.20 -23.44
CA SER A 167 28.10 1.41 -24.85
C SER A 167 29.56 1.12 -25.20
N TRP A 168 30.46 1.06 -24.22
CA TRP A 168 31.89 0.89 -24.46
C TRP A 168 32.28 -0.42 -25.19
N SER A 169 31.44 -1.43 -25.15
CA SER A 169 31.67 -2.71 -25.83
C SER A 169 30.79 -2.91 -27.06
N SER A 170 30.00 -1.90 -27.43
CA SER A 170 29.15 -1.91 -28.62
C SER A 170 30.00 -1.81 -29.88
N ASN A 171 29.64 -2.57 -30.90
CA ASN A 171 30.13 -2.39 -32.27
C ASN A 171 29.05 -1.79 -33.20
N GLY A 172 27.87 -1.49 -32.65
CA GLY A 172 26.78 -0.76 -33.28
C GLY A 172 25.94 -1.61 -34.23
N GLY A 173 24.66 -1.82 -33.92
CA GLY A 173 23.72 -2.57 -34.77
C GLY A 173 23.17 -3.82 -34.08
N GLU A 174 22.48 -4.68 -34.84
CA GLU A 174 21.78 -5.84 -34.27
C GLU A 174 22.73 -6.89 -33.65
N GLN A 175 24.01 -6.90 -34.03
CA GLN A 175 25.01 -7.82 -33.47
C GLN A 175 25.33 -7.55 -31.99
N ASP A 176 24.96 -6.38 -31.47
CA ASP A 176 25.14 -6.04 -30.06
C ASP A 176 24.10 -6.73 -29.16
N ILE A 177 22.98 -7.20 -29.72
CA ILE A 177 21.96 -7.93 -28.98
C ILE A 177 22.61 -9.15 -28.32
N ARG A 178 22.54 -9.21 -26.98
CA ARG A 178 23.12 -10.29 -26.16
C ARG A 178 24.65 -10.42 -26.22
N ALA A 179 25.34 -9.42 -26.76
CA ALA A 179 26.80 -9.46 -26.95
C ALA A 179 27.56 -8.44 -26.10
N LEU A 180 26.87 -7.44 -25.54
CA LEU A 180 27.52 -6.36 -24.80
C LEU A 180 28.14 -6.84 -23.48
N LYS A 181 29.24 -6.18 -23.12
CA LYS A 181 29.97 -6.35 -21.86
C LYS A 181 29.71 -5.13 -20.98
N PHE A 182 29.32 -5.36 -19.72
CA PHE A 182 29.16 -4.28 -18.74
C PHE A 182 30.52 -3.87 -18.20
N GLY A 183 31.38 -4.81 -17.85
CA GLY A 183 32.70 -4.52 -17.30
C GLY A 183 32.68 -4.49 -15.78
N ARG A 184 33.13 -5.57 -15.13
CA ARG A 184 33.19 -5.66 -13.65
C ARG A 184 34.00 -4.52 -13.01
N PHE A 185 35.01 -3.99 -13.69
CA PHE A 185 35.78 -2.83 -13.25
C PHE A 185 34.91 -1.59 -13.02
N GLN A 186 33.89 -1.35 -13.84
CA GLN A 186 32.94 -0.25 -13.63
C GLN A 186 32.14 -0.47 -12.36
N ALA A 187 31.67 -1.69 -12.13
CA ALA A 187 30.88 -2.05 -10.97
C ALA A 187 31.61 -1.77 -9.64
N GLU A 188 32.88 -2.15 -9.57
CA GLU A 188 33.68 -1.93 -8.35
C GLU A 188 33.97 -0.45 -8.12
N ASP A 189 34.26 0.32 -9.17
CA ASP A 189 34.45 1.77 -9.06
C ASP A 189 33.18 2.48 -8.59
N ILE A 190 32.04 2.13 -9.20
CA ILE A 190 30.73 2.68 -8.85
C ILE A 190 30.40 2.35 -7.40
N TYR A 191 30.66 1.12 -6.96
CA TYR A 191 30.42 0.72 -5.57
C TYR A 191 31.29 1.51 -4.58
N GLN A 192 32.57 1.72 -4.89
CA GLN A 192 33.46 2.54 -4.06
C GLN A 192 32.98 3.99 -3.99
N GLN A 193 32.61 4.58 -5.14
CA GLN A 193 32.08 5.94 -5.19
C GLN A 193 30.74 6.06 -4.47
N TYR A 194 29.85 5.08 -4.62
CA TYR A 194 28.56 5.02 -3.94
C TYR A 194 28.72 4.98 -2.42
N ASN A 195 29.57 4.10 -1.89
CA ASN A 195 29.84 4.01 -0.46
C ASN A 195 30.35 5.33 0.11
N LYS A 196 31.28 5.98 -0.59
CA LYS A 196 31.77 7.31 -0.21
C LYS A 196 30.63 8.35 -0.27
N ALA A 197 29.80 8.30 -1.31
CA ALA A 197 28.71 9.23 -1.48
C ALA A 197 27.65 9.10 -0.38
N VAL A 198 27.45 7.92 0.22
CA VAL A 198 26.44 7.68 1.27
C VAL A 198 26.99 7.61 2.69
N GLU A 199 28.30 7.86 2.89
CA GLU A 199 28.98 7.75 4.19
C GLU A 199 28.32 8.63 5.28
N ASP A 200 28.04 9.90 4.97
CA ASP A 200 27.45 10.86 5.92
C ASP A 200 25.92 10.74 6.05
N LYS A 201 25.26 10.25 4.99
CA LYS A 201 23.80 10.15 4.89
C LYS A 201 23.45 9.12 3.85
N ASN A 202 22.67 8.12 4.27
CA ASN A 202 22.11 7.10 3.38
C ASN A 202 21.30 7.74 2.25
N ALA A 203 21.30 7.10 1.08
CA ALA A 203 20.41 7.48 -0.01
C ALA A 203 18.95 7.08 0.32
N ASP A 204 18.03 8.02 0.12
CA ASP A 204 16.58 7.78 0.18
C ASP A 204 16.09 7.04 -1.08
N LEU A 205 16.76 7.27 -2.21
CA LEU A 205 16.48 6.63 -3.49
C LEU A 205 17.78 6.45 -4.29
N VAL A 206 17.97 5.28 -4.89
CA VAL A 206 19.12 5.00 -5.78
C VAL A 206 18.62 4.67 -7.19
N ILE A 207 19.12 5.39 -8.19
CA ILE A 207 18.69 5.29 -9.59
C ILE A 207 19.90 4.97 -10.45
N ALA A 208 19.92 3.81 -11.10
CA ALA A 208 20.90 3.47 -12.11
C ALA A 208 20.46 4.00 -13.48
N LEU A 209 21.41 4.52 -14.25
CA LEU A 209 21.22 5.09 -15.59
C LEU A 209 22.15 4.37 -16.55
N ALA A 210 21.64 3.92 -17.69
CA ALA A 210 22.42 3.29 -18.74
C ALA A 210 21.76 3.53 -20.09
N HIS A 211 22.48 3.42 -21.20
CA HIS A 211 21.83 3.48 -22.51
C HIS A 211 21.10 2.18 -22.84
N HIS A 212 21.81 1.05 -22.81
CA HIS A 212 21.23 -0.25 -23.13
C HIS A 212 20.44 -0.87 -21.96
N PRO A 213 19.34 -1.58 -22.24
CA PRO A 213 18.72 -2.50 -21.31
C PRO A 213 19.67 -3.63 -20.89
N LEU A 214 19.44 -4.21 -19.71
CA LEU A 214 20.30 -5.26 -19.15
C LEU A 214 20.33 -6.56 -19.98
N ASP A 215 19.31 -6.85 -20.78
CA ASP A 215 19.24 -8.05 -21.61
C ASP A 215 20.03 -7.94 -22.92
N TRP A 216 20.58 -6.77 -23.25
CA TRP A 216 21.58 -6.61 -24.32
C TRP A 216 22.97 -7.07 -23.92
N LEU A 217 23.22 -7.16 -22.62
CA LEU A 217 24.45 -7.74 -22.10
C LEU A 217 24.49 -9.25 -22.37
N THR A 218 25.70 -9.81 -22.49
CA THR A 218 25.89 -11.27 -22.42
C THR A 218 25.29 -11.81 -21.12
N GLY A 219 24.81 -13.06 -21.11
CA GLY A 219 24.17 -13.63 -19.92
C GLY A 219 25.04 -13.59 -18.65
N LYS A 220 26.37 -13.71 -18.81
CA LYS A 220 27.34 -13.57 -17.71
C LYS A 220 27.39 -12.13 -17.17
N GLU A 221 27.50 -11.14 -18.07
CA GLU A 221 27.61 -9.73 -17.72
C GLU A 221 26.29 -9.18 -17.16
N GLN A 222 25.15 -9.62 -17.70
CA GLN A 222 23.83 -9.34 -17.14
C GLN A 222 23.73 -9.79 -15.68
N SER A 223 24.16 -11.02 -15.40
CA SER A 223 24.11 -11.59 -14.04
C SER A 223 24.95 -10.78 -13.04
N ILE A 224 26.11 -10.28 -13.49
CA ILE A 224 26.99 -9.42 -12.68
C ILE A 224 26.30 -8.09 -12.41
N ALA A 225 25.87 -7.38 -13.45
CA ALA A 225 25.21 -6.10 -13.31
C ALA A 225 23.99 -6.19 -12.39
N GLN A 226 23.16 -7.23 -12.55
CA GLN A 226 21.99 -7.46 -11.69
C GLN A 226 22.37 -7.75 -10.24
N GLY A 227 23.39 -8.59 -10.00
CA GLY A 227 23.86 -8.90 -8.65
C GLY A 227 24.36 -7.66 -7.90
N GLU A 228 25.03 -6.76 -8.60
CA GLU A 228 25.52 -5.49 -8.07
C GLU A 228 24.40 -4.50 -7.77
N LEU A 229 23.49 -4.31 -8.72
CA LEU A 229 22.37 -3.37 -8.63
C LEU A 229 21.34 -3.78 -7.57
N LEU A 230 20.95 -5.06 -7.52
CA LEU A 230 19.89 -5.56 -6.63
C LEU A 230 20.34 -5.85 -5.19
N SER A 231 21.65 -5.90 -4.94
CA SER A 231 22.16 -6.27 -3.62
C SER A 231 22.08 -5.10 -2.65
N VAL A 232 21.40 -5.33 -1.52
CA VAL A 232 21.31 -4.38 -0.39
C VAL A 232 22.66 -4.06 0.25
N ASN A 233 23.64 -4.94 0.07
CA ASN A 233 25.01 -4.77 0.56
C ASN A 233 25.95 -4.18 -0.51
N ARG A 234 25.42 -3.88 -1.71
CA ARG A 234 26.16 -3.27 -2.81
C ARG A 234 25.47 -1.96 -3.19
N LEU A 235 24.88 -1.87 -4.37
CA LEU A 235 24.36 -0.60 -4.91
C LEU A 235 22.90 -0.32 -4.51
N ARG A 236 22.11 -1.35 -4.18
CA ARG A 236 20.70 -1.23 -3.76
C ARG A 236 19.88 -0.28 -4.66
N ALA A 237 20.04 -0.40 -5.97
CA ALA A 237 19.35 0.42 -6.95
C ALA A 237 17.84 0.15 -6.90
N ASN A 238 17.02 1.19 -6.69
CA ASN A 238 15.56 1.11 -6.73
C ASN A 238 15.04 1.17 -8.16
N ILE A 239 15.74 1.91 -9.03
CA ILE A 239 15.30 2.19 -10.39
C ILE A 239 16.47 1.96 -11.34
N TYR A 240 16.19 1.44 -12.52
CA TYR A 240 17.11 1.39 -13.66
C TYR A 240 16.46 2.09 -14.84
N ILE A 241 17.02 3.21 -15.30
CA ILE A 241 16.50 3.98 -16.43
C ILE A 241 17.39 3.74 -17.64
N SER A 242 16.79 3.35 -18.77
CA SER A 242 17.52 3.15 -20.02
C SER A 242 16.75 3.53 -21.28
N GLY A 243 17.46 3.62 -22.41
CA GLY A 243 16.90 3.90 -23.74
C GLY A 243 17.12 2.74 -24.69
N HIS A 244 17.54 3.07 -25.92
CA HIS A 244 17.97 2.17 -26.99
C HIS A 244 16.87 1.29 -27.60
N VAL A 245 16.22 0.46 -26.78
CA VAL A 245 15.04 -0.27 -27.22
C VAL A 245 13.85 0.67 -27.08
N HIS A 246 13.15 0.98 -28.17
CA HIS A 246 11.95 1.83 -28.10
C HIS A 246 10.75 1.04 -27.54
N ASN A 247 11.05 0.03 -26.72
CA ASN A 247 10.10 -0.70 -25.92
C ASN A 247 9.71 0.18 -24.72
N ARG A 248 8.41 0.22 -24.44
CA ARG A 248 7.82 1.05 -23.37
C ARG A 248 7.43 0.21 -22.15
N ASP A 249 7.85 -1.06 -22.13
CA ASP A 249 7.57 -1.97 -21.03
C ASP A 249 8.28 -1.55 -19.74
N VAL A 250 7.58 -1.77 -18.63
CA VAL A 250 8.11 -1.59 -17.28
C VAL A 250 8.38 -2.99 -16.72
N ILE A 251 9.64 -3.26 -16.37
CA ILE A 251 10.08 -4.57 -15.87
C ILE A 251 10.52 -4.42 -14.42
N ASN A 252 10.00 -5.24 -13.50
CA ASN A 252 10.45 -5.25 -12.12
C ASN A 252 11.34 -6.47 -11.84
N TRP A 253 12.51 -6.21 -11.28
CA TRP A 253 13.44 -7.20 -10.76
C TRP A 253 13.36 -7.21 -9.24
N GLN A 254 13.19 -8.39 -8.62
CA GLN A 254 13.10 -8.47 -7.16
C GLN A 254 13.78 -9.71 -6.60
N ASN A 255 14.28 -9.56 -5.38
CA ASN A 255 14.67 -10.65 -4.49
C ASN A 255 13.98 -10.46 -3.12
N ASN A 256 14.24 -11.36 -2.16
CA ASN A 256 13.58 -11.34 -0.85
C ASN A 256 13.92 -10.09 0.01
N ARG A 257 14.84 -9.22 -0.42
CA ARG A 257 15.35 -8.08 0.34
C ARG A 257 15.21 -6.74 -0.37
N HIS A 258 15.10 -6.74 -1.70
CA HIS A 258 15.12 -5.52 -2.51
C HIS A 258 14.42 -5.70 -3.84
N SER A 259 13.95 -4.60 -4.40
CA SER A 259 13.37 -4.54 -5.74
C SER A 259 13.94 -3.38 -6.53
N MET A 260 14.02 -3.57 -7.85
CA MET A 260 14.48 -2.59 -8.81
C MET A 260 13.53 -2.58 -10.00
N THR A 261 12.97 -1.41 -10.30
CA THR A 261 12.10 -1.23 -11.47
C THR A 261 12.87 -0.63 -12.64
N THR A 262 12.81 -1.28 -13.80
CA THR A 262 13.36 -0.80 -15.05
C THR A 262 12.34 0.08 -15.78
N LEU A 263 12.77 1.28 -16.16
CA LEU A 263 11.99 2.27 -16.89
C LEU A 263 12.70 2.59 -18.21
N VAL A 264 12.02 2.36 -19.34
CA VAL A 264 12.60 2.52 -20.67
C VAL A 264 11.88 3.62 -21.45
N SER A 265 12.64 4.48 -22.14
CA SER A 265 12.11 5.49 -23.05
C SER A 265 13.18 5.95 -24.01
N GLY A 266 12.80 6.27 -25.26
CA GLY A 266 13.70 6.85 -26.25
C GLY A 266 12.93 7.52 -27.40
N ILE A 267 13.45 8.66 -27.87
CA ILE A 267 12.90 9.41 -29.01
C ILE A 267 13.08 8.58 -30.27
N GLY A 268 14.27 8.02 -30.45
CA GLY A 268 14.48 6.75 -31.11
C GLY A 268 15.23 6.80 -32.43
N TRP A 269 14.86 7.68 -33.35
CA TRP A 269 15.56 7.83 -34.64
C TRP A 269 15.51 9.30 -35.09
N PRO A 270 16.44 9.71 -35.98
CA PRO A 270 16.42 11.06 -36.53
C PRO A 270 15.19 11.32 -37.42
N GLU A 271 14.76 12.58 -37.50
CA GLU A 271 13.67 13.02 -38.38
C GLU A 271 14.03 12.77 -39.86
N GLY A 272 13.09 12.18 -40.63
CA GLY A 272 13.27 11.87 -42.06
C GLY A 272 13.86 10.48 -42.36
N SER A 273 13.94 9.58 -41.37
CA SER A 273 14.29 8.17 -41.60
C SER A 273 13.12 7.41 -42.22
N ASP A 274 13.23 7.00 -43.49
CA ASP A 274 12.22 6.19 -44.20
C ASP A 274 12.10 4.74 -43.66
N LEU A 275 12.99 4.33 -42.75
CA LEU A 275 13.11 2.95 -42.25
C LEU A 275 12.24 2.64 -41.02
N HIS A 276 11.67 3.64 -40.33
CA HIS A 276 10.97 3.42 -39.06
C HIS A 276 9.61 4.13 -39.01
N SER A 277 8.54 3.35 -38.97
CA SER A 277 7.13 3.82 -38.91
C SER A 277 6.58 3.96 -37.48
N ALA A 278 7.38 3.67 -36.47
CA ALA A 278 6.99 3.84 -35.09
C ALA A 278 6.98 5.35 -34.71
N PRO A 279 6.31 5.77 -33.64
CA PRO A 279 6.34 7.15 -33.17
C PRO A 279 7.49 7.40 -32.19
N HIS A 280 7.89 8.67 -32.06
CA HIS A 280 8.89 9.13 -31.10
C HIS A 280 8.32 9.18 -29.69
N VAL A 281 9.11 8.81 -28.67
CA VAL A 281 8.63 8.69 -27.30
C VAL A 281 9.54 9.41 -26.29
N TYR A 282 8.93 10.09 -25.33
CA TYR A 282 9.63 10.51 -24.11
C TYR A 282 8.79 10.23 -22.88
N SER A 283 9.42 10.21 -21.71
CA SER A 283 8.75 9.85 -20.47
C SER A 283 9.04 10.85 -19.34
N CYS A 284 8.06 11.03 -18.47
CA CYS A 284 8.21 11.71 -17.20
C CYS A 284 7.86 10.74 -16.07
N TYR A 285 8.72 10.67 -15.06
CA TYR A 285 8.52 9.80 -13.89
C TYR A 285 8.43 10.66 -12.65
N THR A 286 7.24 10.76 -12.05
CA THR A 286 7.05 11.53 -10.81
C THR A 286 7.14 10.59 -9.62
N PHE A 287 8.16 10.80 -8.79
CA PHE A 287 8.43 10.03 -7.59
C PHE A 287 7.78 10.71 -6.40
N ASN A 288 6.89 9.99 -5.72
CA ASN A 288 6.32 10.40 -4.44
C ASN A 288 6.97 9.54 -3.35
N LEU A 289 8.10 10.00 -2.81
CA LEU A 289 8.92 9.23 -1.88
C LEU A 289 8.14 8.86 -0.60
N ASP A 290 7.33 9.79 -0.09
CA ASP A 290 6.52 9.59 1.12
C ASP A 290 5.40 8.55 0.92
N LEU A 291 4.95 8.36 -0.32
CA LEU A 291 3.85 7.46 -0.67
C LEU A 291 4.33 6.13 -1.27
N ASN A 292 5.65 5.92 -1.37
CA ASN A 292 6.23 4.76 -2.04
C ASN A 292 5.64 4.56 -3.45
N SER A 293 5.53 5.62 -4.25
CA SER A 293 4.89 5.52 -5.58
C SER A 293 5.62 6.30 -6.67
N ILE A 294 5.44 5.81 -7.89
CA ILE A 294 5.93 6.41 -9.13
C ILE A 294 4.73 6.54 -10.07
N ASP A 295 4.49 7.75 -10.52
CA ASP A 295 3.61 8.01 -11.66
C ASP A 295 4.44 8.04 -12.94
N VAL A 296 4.09 7.18 -13.88
CA VAL A 296 4.77 7.06 -15.17
C VAL A 296 3.88 7.63 -16.27
N TYR A 297 4.34 8.75 -16.84
CA TYR A 297 3.72 9.45 -17.96
C TYR A 297 4.56 9.20 -19.21
N VAL A 298 3.93 8.66 -20.26
CA VAL A 298 4.60 8.36 -21.52
C VAL A 298 3.92 9.14 -22.62
N ARG A 299 4.72 9.84 -23.42
CA ARG A 299 4.29 10.76 -24.47
C ARG A 299 4.78 10.23 -25.79
N SER A 300 3.90 10.11 -26.78
CA SER A 300 4.24 9.64 -28.11
C SER A 300 3.86 10.66 -29.18
N SER A 301 4.70 10.83 -30.20
CA SER A 301 4.39 11.68 -31.35
C SER A 301 3.32 11.06 -32.25
N ASN A 302 2.60 11.91 -32.98
CA ASN A 302 1.80 11.51 -34.14
C ASN A 302 2.56 11.79 -35.46
N GLU A 303 1.92 11.54 -36.60
CA GLU A 303 2.48 11.80 -37.94
C GLU A 303 2.86 13.28 -38.19
N ALA A 304 2.27 14.21 -37.43
CA ALA A 304 2.60 15.64 -37.50
C ALA A 304 3.69 16.06 -36.49
N ASN A 305 4.39 15.08 -35.89
CA ASN A 305 5.39 15.27 -34.85
C ASN A 305 4.87 15.97 -33.58
N CYS A 306 3.55 15.94 -33.33
CA CYS A 306 2.95 16.47 -32.10
C CYS A 306 2.80 15.36 -31.07
N PHE A 307 3.24 15.62 -29.83
CA PHE A 307 3.21 14.64 -28.74
C PHE A 307 1.87 14.63 -28.00
N LYS A 308 1.43 13.43 -27.58
CA LYS A 308 0.21 13.17 -26.81
C LYS A 308 0.43 12.01 -25.83
N PRO A 309 -0.43 11.83 -24.80
CA PRO A 309 -0.37 10.65 -23.94
C PRO A 309 -0.43 9.36 -24.76
N ASP A 310 0.46 8.41 -24.46
CA ASP A 310 0.53 7.15 -25.17
C ASP A 310 -0.44 6.10 -24.57
N PHE A 311 -1.67 6.10 -25.06
CA PHE A 311 -2.71 5.16 -24.58
C PHE A 311 -2.44 3.70 -24.94
N ARG A 312 -1.43 3.38 -25.77
CA ARG A 312 -1.14 1.98 -26.17
C ARG A 312 -0.53 1.16 -25.05
N ILE A 313 0.09 1.80 -24.06
CA ILE A 313 0.70 1.14 -22.90
C ILE A 313 -0.20 1.17 -21.65
N TYR A 314 -1.28 1.96 -21.67
CA TYR A 314 -2.27 2.03 -20.60
C TYR A 314 -3.28 0.91 -20.79
N THR A 315 -2.93 -0.28 -20.30
CA THR A 315 -3.68 -1.52 -20.50
C THR A 315 -4.86 -1.69 -19.55
N GLN A 316 -4.90 -0.93 -18.46
CA GLN A 316 -5.98 -0.98 -17.47
C GLN A 316 -6.89 0.24 -17.56
N GLU A 317 -8.18 0.07 -17.29
CA GLU A 317 -9.19 1.14 -17.35
C GLU A 317 -8.80 2.38 -16.53
N ASN A 318 -8.28 2.17 -15.32
CA ASN A 318 -7.81 3.26 -14.46
C ASN A 318 -6.58 3.98 -15.02
N GLN A 319 -5.70 3.28 -15.73
CA GLN A 319 -4.52 3.89 -16.35
C GLN A 319 -4.94 4.77 -17.53
N VAL A 320 -5.87 4.30 -18.37
CA VAL A 320 -6.44 5.09 -19.48
C VAL A 320 -7.12 6.34 -18.95
N LYS A 321 -7.95 6.18 -17.91
CA LYS A 321 -8.68 7.29 -17.27
C LYS A 321 -7.72 8.37 -16.73
N ASN A 322 -6.65 7.94 -16.05
CA ASN A 322 -5.73 8.85 -15.39
C ASN A 322 -4.51 9.25 -16.25
N ARG A 323 -4.38 8.68 -17.46
CA ARG A 323 -3.28 8.91 -18.41
C ARG A 323 -1.90 8.66 -17.80
N LYS A 324 -1.80 7.65 -16.94
CA LYS A 324 -0.55 7.26 -16.26
C LYS A 324 -0.56 5.81 -15.81
N ILE A 325 0.62 5.23 -15.68
CA ILE A 325 0.83 3.98 -14.93
C ILE A 325 1.29 4.37 -13.52
N VAL A 326 0.77 3.66 -12.52
CA VAL A 326 1.19 3.83 -11.11
C VAL A 326 1.85 2.54 -10.66
N MET A 327 3.02 2.66 -10.04
CA MET A 327 3.78 1.54 -9.50
C MET A 327 4.49 1.94 -8.21
N PRO A 328 4.86 0.98 -7.34
CA PRO A 328 5.61 1.31 -6.14
C PRO A 328 7.10 1.57 -6.44
N ILE A 329 7.74 2.39 -5.61
CA ILE A 329 9.20 2.56 -5.63
C ILE A 329 9.87 1.29 -5.08
N ASN A 330 9.34 0.76 -3.98
CA ASN A 330 9.75 -0.48 -3.35
C ASN A 330 8.53 -1.39 -3.19
N ILE A 331 8.45 -2.42 -4.03
CA ILE A 331 7.35 -3.39 -3.99
C ILE A 331 7.37 -4.25 -2.72
N THR A 332 8.53 -4.35 -2.04
CA THR A 332 8.63 -5.12 -0.80
C THR A 332 7.93 -4.44 0.38
N GLU A 333 7.65 -3.13 0.27
CA GLU A 333 6.92 -2.34 1.26
C GLU A 333 5.42 -2.22 0.97
N THR A 334 4.97 -2.59 -0.24
CA THR A 334 3.53 -2.65 -0.53
C THR A 334 2.98 -3.96 -0.01
N GLN A 335 2.55 -4.01 1.25
CA GLN A 335 1.86 -5.19 1.80
C GLN A 335 0.48 -5.31 1.14
N PRO A 336 0.27 -6.22 0.17
CA PRO A 336 -1.03 -6.41 -0.43
C PRO A 336 -1.84 -7.38 0.43
N TYR A 337 -1.56 -7.46 1.73
CA TYR A 337 -2.18 -8.38 2.68
C TYR A 337 -2.44 -7.68 4.01
N PHE A 338 -3.33 -8.26 4.81
CA PHE A 338 -3.52 -7.88 6.21
C PHE A 338 -3.36 -9.10 7.11
N GLU A 339 -3.08 -8.83 8.38
CA GLU A 339 -2.95 -9.86 9.41
C GLU A 339 -4.32 -10.24 9.97
N LEU A 340 -4.52 -11.54 10.20
CA LEU A 340 -5.71 -12.08 10.85
C LEU A 340 -5.40 -12.37 12.32
N GLY A 341 -6.35 -12.05 13.20
CA GLY A 341 -6.19 -12.14 14.65
C GLY A 341 -5.66 -13.51 15.10
N ALA A 342 -4.58 -13.51 15.88
CA ALA A 342 -3.98 -14.69 16.48
C ALA A 342 -4.00 -14.63 18.01
N VAL A 343 -4.10 -15.78 18.67
CA VAL A 343 -3.98 -15.86 20.14
C VAL A 343 -2.66 -15.26 20.64
N LYS A 344 -2.67 -14.76 21.88
CA LYS A 344 -1.49 -14.18 22.54
C LYS A 344 -0.28 -15.13 22.48
N GLY A 345 0.87 -14.60 22.04
CA GLY A 345 2.11 -15.37 21.91
C GLY A 345 2.27 -16.14 20.60
N ARG A 346 1.42 -15.91 19.60
CA ARG A 346 1.56 -16.44 18.23
C ARG A 346 1.65 -15.36 17.18
N SER A 347 2.30 -15.68 16.06
CA SER A 347 2.31 -14.83 14.87
C SER A 347 0.96 -14.92 14.14
N PRO A 348 0.42 -13.79 13.66
CA PRO A 348 -0.76 -13.76 12.79
C PRO A 348 -0.62 -14.60 11.52
N LYS A 349 -1.75 -15.05 10.97
CA LYS A 349 -1.81 -15.53 9.57
C LYS A 349 -2.05 -14.32 8.66
N VAL A 350 -1.55 -14.37 7.42
CA VAL A 350 -1.72 -13.27 6.45
C VAL A 350 -2.79 -13.58 5.41
N CYS A 351 -3.56 -12.57 5.01
CA CYS A 351 -4.59 -12.67 3.99
C CYS A 351 -4.36 -11.63 2.88
N TYR A 352 -4.07 -12.08 1.65
CA TYR A 352 -3.85 -11.20 0.51
C TYR A 352 -5.15 -10.55 0.03
N ILE A 353 -5.12 -9.23 -0.10
CA ILE A 353 -6.18 -8.38 -0.62
C ILE A 353 -6.36 -8.66 -2.10
N THR A 354 -7.57 -9.04 -2.49
CA THR A 354 -7.97 -9.23 -3.88
C THR A 354 -8.95 -8.14 -4.31
N PRO A 355 -9.13 -7.88 -5.63
CA PRO A 355 -10.16 -6.95 -6.09
C PRO A 355 -11.57 -7.27 -5.57
N GLN A 356 -11.88 -8.57 -5.42
CA GLN A 356 -13.14 -9.01 -4.85
C GLN A 356 -13.23 -8.67 -3.35
N MET A 357 -12.15 -8.82 -2.59
CA MET A 357 -12.12 -8.41 -1.17
C MET A 357 -12.26 -6.90 -1.02
N ILE A 358 -11.69 -6.09 -1.92
CA ILE A 358 -11.91 -4.63 -1.92
C ILE A 358 -13.40 -4.31 -2.11
N LYS A 359 -14.08 -4.99 -3.05
CA LYS A 359 -15.54 -4.87 -3.22
C LYS A 359 -16.30 -5.34 -1.99
N GLU A 360 -15.86 -6.43 -1.36
CA GLU A 360 -16.49 -6.95 -0.15
C GLU A 360 -16.34 -5.99 1.03
N ILE A 361 -15.15 -5.41 1.23
CA ILE A 361 -14.84 -4.37 2.23
C ILE A 361 -15.77 -3.17 2.01
N SER A 362 -15.81 -2.63 0.78
CA SER A 362 -16.68 -1.49 0.46
C SER A 362 -18.16 -1.79 0.72
N GLY A 363 -18.64 -2.97 0.29
CA GLY A 363 -20.01 -3.40 0.59
C GLY A 363 -20.26 -3.65 2.07
N MET A 364 -19.25 -4.12 2.82
CA MET A 364 -19.35 -4.33 4.27
C MET A 364 -19.52 -3.00 5.00
N MET A 365 -18.75 -1.98 4.62
CA MET A 365 -18.91 -0.64 5.19
C MET A 365 -20.33 -0.10 5.03
N GLN A 366 -20.97 -0.30 3.87
CA GLN A 366 -22.37 0.09 3.68
C GLN A 366 -23.34 -0.70 4.56
N LEU A 367 -23.12 -2.01 4.74
CA LEU A 367 -23.94 -2.84 5.63
C LEU A 367 -23.77 -2.41 7.09
N ILE A 368 -22.54 -2.10 7.51
CA ILE A 368 -22.23 -1.58 8.84
C ILE A 368 -22.99 -0.28 9.08
N MET A 369 -22.95 0.67 8.14
CA MET A 369 -23.71 1.93 8.25
C MET A 369 -25.22 1.70 8.35
N ARG A 370 -25.77 0.75 7.59
CA ARG A 370 -27.19 0.36 7.68
C ARG A 370 -27.52 -0.28 9.02
N CYS A 371 -26.63 -1.12 9.55
CA CYS A 371 -26.78 -1.72 10.87
C CYS A 371 -26.83 -0.62 11.94
N GLN A 372 -25.87 0.32 11.93
CA GLN A 372 -25.83 1.44 12.88
C GLN A 372 -27.12 2.27 12.81
N SER A 373 -27.58 2.56 11.60
CA SER A 373 -28.82 3.33 11.40
C SER A 373 -30.05 2.57 11.91
N ALA A 374 -30.17 1.28 11.59
CA ALA A 374 -31.27 0.44 12.04
C ALA A 374 -31.29 0.32 13.58
N MET A 375 -30.12 0.12 14.19
CA MET A 375 -29.99 0.05 15.64
C MET A 375 -30.30 1.36 16.33
N SER A 376 -29.95 2.49 15.71
CA SER A 376 -30.38 3.80 16.19
C SER A 376 -31.91 3.91 16.23
N TRP A 377 -32.61 3.52 15.15
CA TRP A 377 -34.09 3.49 15.15
C TRP A 377 -34.69 2.52 16.17
N LYS A 378 -34.07 1.36 16.35
CA LYS A 378 -34.51 0.38 17.36
C LYS A 378 -34.36 0.92 18.78
N LEU A 379 -33.24 1.60 19.06
CA LEU A 379 -33.05 2.31 20.32
C LEU A 379 -34.10 3.41 20.52
N GLN A 380 -34.42 4.18 19.47
CA GLN A 380 -35.50 5.18 19.52
C GLN A 380 -36.84 4.55 19.89
N SER A 381 -37.21 3.43 19.24
CA SER A 381 -38.44 2.69 19.53
C SER A 381 -38.48 2.23 20.98
N LEU A 382 -37.40 1.60 21.47
CA LEU A 382 -37.32 1.11 22.84
C LEU A 382 -37.52 2.23 23.87
N ARG A 383 -37.02 3.44 23.59
CA ARG A 383 -37.25 4.60 24.46
C ARG A 383 -38.72 5.01 24.51
N TYR A 384 -39.42 5.00 23.37
CA TYR A 384 -40.87 5.24 23.35
C TYR A 384 -41.64 4.12 24.04
N ASP A 385 -41.35 2.86 23.71
CA ASP A 385 -42.02 1.69 24.27
C ASP A 385 -41.88 1.64 25.80
N TYR A 386 -40.71 2.02 26.33
CA TYR A 386 -40.48 2.11 27.77
C TYR A 386 -41.41 3.13 28.44
N ILE A 387 -41.61 4.31 27.83
CA ILE A 387 -42.52 5.34 28.34
C ILE A 387 -43.96 4.83 28.33
N GLU A 388 -44.40 4.23 27.22
CA GLU A 388 -45.77 3.73 27.08
C GLU A 388 -46.10 2.61 28.07
N GLN A 389 -45.12 1.74 28.38
CA GLN A 389 -45.28 0.74 29.43
C GLN A 389 -45.51 1.38 30.81
N ILE A 390 -44.74 2.41 31.16
CA ILE A 390 -44.88 3.13 32.43
C ILE A 390 -46.23 3.88 32.51
N ARG A 391 -46.69 4.44 31.39
CA ARG A 391 -48.01 5.06 31.26
C ARG A 391 -49.13 4.03 31.50
N GLY A 392 -49.00 2.84 30.93
CA GLY A 392 -49.95 1.73 31.08
C GLY A 392 -50.14 1.27 32.53
N ASP A 393 -49.08 1.23 33.35
CA ASP A 393 -49.18 0.81 34.76
C ASP A 393 -49.81 1.88 35.67
N ASN A 394 -49.58 3.16 35.35
CA ASN A 394 -50.00 4.28 36.19
C ASN A 394 -51.39 4.84 35.80
N GLY A 395 -52.00 4.34 34.72
CA GLY A 395 -53.40 4.53 34.37
C GLY A 395 -53.83 5.96 33.99
N THR A 396 -52.91 6.91 33.80
CA THR A 396 -53.23 8.29 33.36
C THR A 396 -52.16 8.87 32.43
N ASP A 397 -52.59 9.61 31.41
CA ASP A 397 -51.76 10.19 30.34
C ASP A 397 -50.82 11.32 30.80
N GLU A 398 -51.04 11.87 32.00
CA GLU A 398 -50.46 13.14 32.50
C GLU A 398 -49.68 13.00 33.83
N SER A 399 -49.13 11.84 34.16
CA SER A 399 -48.26 11.74 35.35
C SER A 399 -46.93 12.48 35.11
N GLU A 400 -46.45 13.25 36.10
CA GLU A 400 -45.19 14.02 36.06
C GLU A 400 -44.01 13.12 35.64
N ASN A 401 -43.99 11.87 36.11
CA ASN A 401 -43.01 10.84 35.75
C ASN A 401 -42.93 10.56 34.23
N VAL A 402 -44.05 10.53 33.51
CA VAL A 402 -44.06 10.29 32.06
C VAL A 402 -43.44 11.47 31.32
N ARG A 403 -43.73 12.70 31.75
CA ARG A 403 -43.15 13.90 31.15
C ARG A 403 -41.64 13.97 31.38
N GLU A 404 -41.18 13.64 32.58
CA GLU A 404 -39.75 13.57 32.89
C GLU A 404 -39.02 12.53 32.03
N LEU A 405 -39.63 11.36 31.78
CA LEU A 405 -39.06 10.35 30.90
C LEU A 405 -38.99 10.80 29.43
N TYR A 406 -40.00 11.53 28.94
CA TYR A 406 -39.92 12.15 27.61
C TYR A 406 -38.78 13.16 27.53
N GLU A 407 -38.66 14.05 28.53
CA GLU A 407 -37.56 15.03 28.61
C GLU A 407 -36.19 14.33 28.70
N TYR A 408 -36.08 13.20 29.39
CA TYR A 408 -34.84 12.42 29.48
C TYR A 408 -34.43 11.76 28.17
N PHE A 409 -35.32 10.99 27.55
CA PHE A 409 -34.97 10.26 26.34
C PHE A 409 -34.90 11.15 25.09
N PHE A 410 -35.71 12.20 25.03
CA PHE A 410 -35.91 13.00 23.81
C PHE A 410 -35.65 14.49 24.00
N GLY A 411 -35.43 14.96 25.22
CA GLY A 411 -34.96 16.31 25.47
C GLY A 411 -33.50 16.48 25.05
N GLY A 412 -33.15 17.68 24.60
CA GLY A 412 -31.80 18.00 24.11
C GLY A 412 -30.72 18.09 25.20
N ASP A 413 -31.04 17.78 26.47
CA ASP A 413 -30.15 17.96 27.63
C ASP A 413 -30.19 16.72 28.56
N HIS A 414 -29.92 15.54 28.00
CA HIS A 414 -29.94 14.25 28.71
C HIS A 414 -29.02 14.26 29.95
N ASP A 415 -27.81 14.82 29.84
CA ASP A 415 -26.80 14.76 30.91
C ASP A 415 -27.25 15.48 32.19
N THR A 416 -27.96 16.61 32.08
CA THR A 416 -28.46 17.36 33.25
C THR A 416 -29.67 16.71 33.91
N VAL A 417 -30.49 15.98 33.14
CA VAL A 417 -31.72 15.32 33.61
C VAL A 417 -31.42 13.91 34.16
N SER A 418 -30.38 13.24 33.65
CA SER A 418 -30.01 11.86 34.01
C SER A 418 -29.84 11.58 35.50
N GLY A 419 -29.33 12.55 36.27
CA GLY A 419 -29.11 12.40 37.71
C GLY A 419 -30.40 12.40 38.55
N LYS A 420 -31.56 12.72 37.97
CA LYS A 420 -32.84 12.87 38.67
C LYS A 420 -33.84 11.75 38.40
N ILE A 421 -33.63 10.97 37.34
CA ILE A 421 -34.59 9.94 36.90
C ILE A 421 -34.15 8.56 37.36
N LYS A 422 -35.12 7.81 37.91
CA LYS A 422 -34.93 6.45 38.38
C LYS A 422 -35.66 5.47 37.48
N LEU A 423 -34.92 4.83 36.58
CA LEU A 423 -35.46 3.78 35.72
C LEU A 423 -35.70 2.49 36.53
N ASN A 424 -36.78 1.76 36.19
CA ASN A 424 -37.02 0.42 36.69
C ASN A 424 -35.96 -0.53 36.12
N LYS A 425 -35.18 -1.16 37.00
CA LYS A 425 -34.04 -2.01 36.64
C LYS A 425 -34.45 -3.27 35.87
N GLU A 426 -35.52 -3.94 36.27
CA GLU A 426 -35.98 -5.17 35.60
C GLU A 426 -36.35 -4.87 34.15
N ARG A 427 -37.07 -3.77 33.92
CA ARG A 427 -37.41 -3.32 32.54
C ARG A 427 -36.21 -2.88 31.73
N VAL A 428 -35.21 -2.26 32.35
CA VAL A 428 -33.95 -1.92 31.67
C VAL A 428 -33.23 -3.19 31.22
N TYR A 429 -33.21 -4.22 32.06
CA TYR A 429 -32.62 -5.52 31.74
C TYR A 429 -33.37 -6.23 30.61
N GLU A 430 -34.70 -6.22 30.62
CA GLU A 430 -35.52 -6.71 29.51
C GLU A 430 -35.25 -5.94 28.21
N SER A 431 -35.21 -4.61 28.29
CA SER A 431 -34.93 -3.74 27.13
C SER A 431 -33.53 -3.98 26.56
N PHE A 432 -32.55 -4.26 27.41
CA PHE A 432 -31.18 -4.57 27.00
C PHE A 432 -31.11 -5.87 26.19
N GLU A 433 -31.78 -6.93 26.64
CA GLU A 433 -31.85 -8.19 25.90
C GLU A 433 -32.59 -8.03 24.58
N ILE A 434 -33.70 -7.29 24.57
CA ILE A 434 -34.44 -6.99 23.34
C ILE A 434 -33.52 -6.25 22.36
N TYR A 435 -32.74 -5.28 22.83
CA TYR A 435 -31.81 -4.53 21.99
C TYR A 435 -30.69 -5.42 21.42
N LEU A 436 -30.09 -6.29 22.25
CA LEU A 436 -29.06 -7.23 21.79
C LEU A 436 -29.61 -8.27 20.81
N GLN A 437 -30.84 -8.74 21.02
CA GLN A 437 -31.53 -9.65 20.10
C GLN A 437 -31.77 -8.94 18.76
N GLN A 438 -32.28 -7.71 18.78
CA GLN A 438 -32.47 -6.89 17.58
C GLN A 438 -31.17 -6.63 16.84
N LEU A 439 -30.06 -6.38 17.55
CA LEU A 439 -28.73 -6.25 16.97
C LEU A 439 -28.30 -7.53 16.24
N CYS A 440 -28.49 -8.68 16.89
CA CYS A 440 -28.21 -9.98 16.29
C CYS A 440 -29.08 -10.21 15.04
N ASP A 441 -30.38 -9.90 15.11
CA ASP A 441 -31.32 -10.07 14.00
C ASP A 441 -30.94 -9.21 12.80
N VAL A 442 -30.67 -7.92 13.05
CA VAL A 442 -30.26 -6.96 12.02
C VAL A 442 -28.96 -7.40 11.37
N LEU A 443 -27.95 -7.77 12.15
CA LEU A 443 -26.67 -8.25 11.61
C LEU A 443 -26.83 -9.55 10.83
N ALA A 444 -27.54 -10.55 11.38
CA ALA A 444 -27.76 -11.82 10.71
C ALA A 444 -28.50 -11.61 9.38
N GLN A 445 -29.50 -10.73 9.34
CA GLN A 445 -30.22 -10.38 8.11
C GLN A 445 -29.33 -9.66 7.09
N LEU A 446 -28.58 -8.65 7.52
CA LEU A 446 -27.70 -7.86 6.64
C LEU A 446 -26.55 -8.70 6.08
N LEU A 447 -25.96 -9.57 6.90
CA LEU A 447 -24.92 -10.49 6.47
C LEU A 447 -25.48 -11.63 5.59
N GLY A 448 -26.73 -12.05 5.85
CA GLY A 448 -27.43 -13.12 5.13
C GLY A 448 -27.88 -12.79 3.71
N THR A 449 -28.07 -11.51 3.38
CA THR A 449 -28.71 -11.04 2.12
C THR A 449 -27.75 -10.73 0.98
N LYS A 450 -26.43 -10.91 1.15
CA LYS A 450 -25.41 -10.32 0.28
C LYS A 450 -25.21 -10.98 -1.11
N ASN A 451 -25.79 -12.15 -1.45
CA ASN A 451 -26.03 -12.61 -2.86
C ASN A 451 -26.39 -14.09 -3.05
N GLU A 452 -26.31 -14.92 -2.02
CA GLU A 452 -26.88 -16.27 -1.98
C GLU A 452 -27.35 -16.40 -0.53
N LYS A 453 -28.42 -17.13 -0.20
CA LYS A 453 -28.87 -17.22 1.20
C LYS A 453 -27.72 -17.73 2.09
N ARG A 454 -27.02 -16.81 2.77
CA ARG A 454 -25.89 -17.15 3.62
C ARG A 454 -26.43 -17.58 4.96
N GLU A 455 -26.10 -18.79 5.34
CA GLU A 455 -26.49 -19.31 6.64
C GLU A 455 -25.47 -18.84 7.68
N ILE A 456 -25.85 -17.83 8.44
CA ILE A 456 -25.02 -17.18 9.46
C ILE A 456 -25.75 -17.19 10.79
N ARG A 457 -25.01 -17.43 11.87
CA ARG A 457 -25.46 -17.23 13.24
C ARG A 457 -24.76 -16.03 13.84
N VAL A 458 -25.50 -15.15 14.49
CA VAL A 458 -24.98 -14.06 15.32
C VAL A 458 -25.51 -14.25 16.72
N HIS A 459 -24.69 -14.04 17.75
CA HIS A 459 -25.12 -14.30 19.14
C HIS A 459 -24.32 -13.50 20.16
N PHE A 460 -24.94 -13.30 21.31
CA PHE A 460 -24.26 -12.90 22.54
C PHE A 460 -24.34 -14.01 23.59
N ARG A 461 -23.33 -14.04 24.47
CA ARG A 461 -23.34 -14.85 25.69
C ARG A 461 -23.05 -13.96 26.88
N TYR A 462 -23.60 -14.33 28.02
CA TYR A 462 -23.35 -13.65 29.27
C TYR A 462 -22.63 -14.58 30.25
N TRP A 463 -21.78 -13.98 31.09
CA TRP A 463 -21.16 -14.63 32.22
C TRP A 463 -22.19 -14.85 33.33
N THR A 464 -22.23 -16.06 33.88
CA THR A 464 -23.01 -16.37 35.07
C THR A 464 -22.09 -16.92 36.16
N ALA A 465 -22.34 -16.50 37.39
CA ALA A 465 -21.68 -17.06 38.57
C ALA A 465 -22.69 -17.95 39.29
N GLU A 466 -22.90 -19.16 38.77
CA GLU A 466 -23.58 -20.20 39.55
C GLU A 466 -22.74 -20.55 40.78
N LEU A 467 -23.39 -21.00 41.86
CA LEU A 467 -22.74 -21.40 43.11
C LEU A 467 -21.65 -22.47 42.85
N GLY A 468 -20.40 -22.01 42.66
CA GLY A 468 -19.20 -22.86 42.55
C GLY A 468 -18.46 -22.81 41.21
N ASP A 469 -19.06 -22.36 40.10
CA ASP A 469 -18.39 -22.28 38.79
C ASP A 469 -18.44 -20.86 38.21
N LYS A 470 -17.37 -20.08 38.46
CA LYS A 470 -17.19 -18.72 37.95
C LYS A 470 -16.69 -18.67 36.49
N ASN A 471 -16.65 -19.80 35.78
CA ASN A 471 -16.08 -19.90 34.44
C ASN A 471 -17.12 -20.23 33.36
N LEU A 472 -18.42 -20.04 33.58
CA LEU A 472 -19.47 -20.46 32.63
C LEU A 472 -20.11 -19.28 31.88
N TYR A 473 -20.25 -19.44 30.56
CA TYR A 473 -20.92 -18.49 29.66
C TYR A 473 -22.15 -19.13 29.02
N LYS A 474 -23.33 -18.63 29.38
CA LYS A 474 -24.62 -19.08 28.87
C LYS A 474 -25.04 -18.27 27.63
N PRO A 475 -25.74 -18.87 26.65
CA PRO A 475 -26.35 -18.13 25.55
C PRO A 475 -27.30 -17.04 26.08
N LEU A 476 -27.16 -15.82 25.58
CA LEU A 476 -28.04 -14.70 25.94
C LEU A 476 -29.10 -14.48 24.87
N VAL A 477 -28.65 -14.22 23.65
CA VAL A 477 -29.47 -13.95 22.47
C VAL A 477 -28.83 -14.58 21.24
N ILE A 478 -29.65 -14.93 20.25
CA ILE A 478 -29.21 -15.61 19.03
C ILE A 478 -30.08 -15.22 17.84
N ALA A 479 -29.46 -15.00 16.69
CA ALA A 479 -30.14 -14.82 15.42
C ALA A 479 -29.53 -15.71 14.33
N GLY A 480 -30.36 -16.17 13.40
CA GLY A 480 -29.99 -17.00 12.25
C GLY A 480 -31.15 -17.85 11.75
N GLU A 481 -31.21 -18.13 10.45
CA GLU A 481 -32.30 -18.92 9.84
C GLU A 481 -32.40 -20.31 10.49
N GLY A 482 -33.56 -20.59 11.10
CA GLY A 482 -33.86 -21.87 11.75
C GLY A 482 -33.18 -22.13 13.10
N MET A 483 -32.54 -21.13 13.71
CA MET A 483 -31.77 -21.31 14.96
C MET A 483 -32.60 -20.99 16.20
N LYS A 484 -32.46 -21.81 17.25
CA LYS A 484 -33.12 -21.59 18.54
C LYS A 484 -32.10 -21.52 19.68
N ILE A 485 -32.35 -20.66 20.68
CA ILE A 485 -31.44 -20.49 21.83
C ILE A 485 -31.19 -21.80 22.59
N LYS A 486 -32.22 -22.65 22.73
CA LYS A 486 -32.15 -23.98 23.38
C LYS A 486 -31.16 -24.95 22.70
N GLU A 487 -30.76 -24.68 21.46
CA GLU A 487 -29.83 -25.51 20.70
C GLU A 487 -28.37 -25.08 20.91
N MET A 488 -28.15 -23.94 21.58
CA MET A 488 -26.84 -23.40 21.86
C MET A 488 -26.35 -23.88 23.22
N ARG A 489 -25.19 -24.54 23.23
CA ARG A 489 -24.56 -25.02 24.47
C ARG A 489 -23.89 -23.90 25.25
N ASP A 490 -23.73 -24.11 26.55
CA ASP A 490 -22.87 -23.31 27.41
C ASP A 490 -21.40 -23.48 27.03
N LEU A 491 -20.58 -22.47 27.33
CA LEU A 491 -19.14 -22.49 27.11
C LEU A 491 -18.41 -22.20 28.40
N SER A 492 -17.35 -22.95 28.67
CA SER A 492 -16.42 -22.60 29.73
C SER A 492 -15.49 -21.47 29.29
N TRP A 493 -14.93 -20.73 30.25
CA TRP A 493 -13.93 -19.69 30.08
C TRP A 493 -12.61 -20.28 29.57
N SER A 494 -12.57 -20.56 28.27
CA SER A 494 -11.48 -21.28 27.62
C SER A 494 -11.45 -21.00 26.11
N GLU A 495 -10.52 -21.64 25.41
CA GLU A 495 -10.37 -21.57 23.94
C GLU A 495 -10.39 -20.11 23.41
N LEU A 496 -11.18 -19.80 22.38
CA LEU A 496 -11.17 -18.47 21.76
C LEU A 496 -11.89 -17.39 22.58
N LEU A 497 -12.75 -17.75 23.54
CA LEU A 497 -13.35 -16.74 24.45
C LEU A 497 -12.25 -16.12 25.31
N LYS A 498 -11.52 -16.99 26.02
CA LYS A 498 -10.36 -16.58 26.81
C LYS A 498 -9.25 -16.03 25.91
N GLY A 499 -8.99 -16.69 24.78
CA GLY A 499 -7.94 -16.27 23.84
C GLY A 499 -8.18 -14.88 23.26
N SER A 500 -9.42 -14.54 22.89
CA SER A 500 -9.76 -13.22 22.34
C SER A 500 -9.65 -12.14 23.41
N TYR A 501 -10.11 -12.44 24.63
CA TYR A 501 -9.96 -11.53 25.77
C TYR A 501 -8.49 -11.22 26.10
N GLU A 502 -7.67 -12.27 26.21
CA GLU A 502 -6.25 -12.13 26.54
C GLU A 502 -5.44 -11.44 25.42
N ALA A 503 -5.83 -11.66 24.16
CA ALA A 503 -5.23 -11.02 23.00
C ALA A 503 -5.71 -9.56 22.83
N GLY A 504 -6.89 -9.22 23.34
CA GLY A 504 -7.48 -7.88 23.26
C GLY A 504 -8.09 -7.52 21.91
N HIS A 505 -8.25 -8.51 21.02
CA HIS A 505 -8.86 -8.41 19.70
C HIS A 505 -9.63 -9.70 19.36
N CYS A 506 -10.40 -9.68 18.28
CA CYS A 506 -11.20 -10.82 17.85
C CYS A 506 -10.36 -11.97 17.27
N LEU A 507 -10.93 -13.18 17.24
CA LEU A 507 -10.25 -14.40 16.76
C LEU A 507 -11.17 -15.24 15.87
N ILE A 508 -10.59 -15.79 14.80
CA ILE A 508 -11.26 -16.72 13.88
C ILE A 508 -10.80 -18.15 14.17
N ALA A 509 -11.73 -19.10 14.20
CA ALA A 509 -11.46 -20.47 14.59
C ALA A 509 -10.56 -21.23 13.60
N SER A 510 -10.79 -21.12 12.29
CA SER A 510 -9.89 -21.75 11.29
C SER A 510 -8.46 -21.14 11.30
N ILE A 511 -8.33 -19.90 11.73
CA ILE A 511 -7.03 -19.24 11.88
C ILE A 511 -6.32 -19.75 13.15
N ASN A 512 -7.08 -19.97 14.22
CA ASN A 512 -6.59 -20.34 15.55
C ASN A 512 -6.93 -21.79 15.96
N GLU A 513 -7.06 -22.71 15.00
CA GLU A 513 -7.65 -24.05 15.20
C GLU A 513 -7.03 -24.84 16.38
N LYS A 514 -5.71 -24.72 16.57
CA LYS A 514 -4.99 -25.38 17.68
C LYS A 514 -5.47 -24.96 19.06
N TYR A 515 -6.06 -23.77 19.18
CA TYR A 515 -6.52 -23.17 20.43
C TYR A 515 -8.02 -23.36 20.67
N CYS A 516 -8.72 -24.01 19.74
CA CYS A 516 -10.13 -24.33 19.86
C CYS A 516 -10.45 -25.77 19.42
N GLN A 517 -9.52 -26.69 19.68
CA GLN A 517 -9.63 -28.09 19.29
C GLN A 517 -10.81 -28.80 19.95
N ASN A 518 -11.17 -28.45 21.19
CA ASN A 518 -12.35 -29.02 21.82
C ASN A 518 -13.60 -28.49 21.13
N SER A 519 -13.65 -27.23 20.71
CA SER A 519 -14.74 -26.71 19.88
C SER A 519 -14.88 -27.45 18.55
N PHE A 520 -13.77 -27.68 17.82
CA PHE A 520 -13.81 -28.48 16.58
C PHE A 520 -14.20 -29.94 16.80
N LYS A 521 -13.63 -30.60 17.82
CA LYS A 521 -13.97 -31.99 18.19
C LYS A 521 -15.45 -32.11 18.52
N ASN A 522 -15.96 -31.19 19.34
CA ASN A 522 -17.37 -31.17 19.71
C ASN A 522 -18.27 -30.90 18.51
N ASN A 523 -17.88 -30.01 17.59
CA ASN A 523 -18.63 -29.76 16.36
C ASN A 523 -18.64 -30.99 15.43
N LYS A 524 -17.52 -31.70 15.32
CA LYS A 524 -17.41 -32.94 14.54
C LYS A 524 -18.27 -34.07 15.11
N ASN A 525 -18.30 -34.18 16.45
CA ASN A 525 -19.03 -35.19 17.20
C ASN A 525 -20.53 -34.87 17.39
N LYS A 526 -21.03 -33.78 16.80
CA LYS A 526 -22.47 -33.51 16.78
C LYS A 526 -23.20 -34.64 16.04
N ASP A 527 -24.35 -35.01 16.61
CA ASP A 527 -25.36 -35.87 15.99
C ASP A 527 -25.68 -35.39 14.56
N GLU A 528 -26.00 -36.31 13.66
CA GLU A 528 -26.31 -36.01 12.25
C GLU A 528 -27.52 -35.07 12.10
N SER A 529 -28.44 -35.07 13.07
CA SER A 529 -29.56 -34.13 13.15
C SER A 529 -29.16 -32.70 13.50
N LYS A 530 -27.94 -32.47 14.01
CA LYS A 530 -27.46 -31.16 14.42
C LYS A 530 -26.53 -30.55 13.37
N LYS A 531 -26.81 -29.29 13.02
CA LYS A 531 -26.01 -28.55 12.06
C LYS A 531 -24.56 -28.33 12.55
N LYS A 532 -23.61 -28.72 11.70
CA LYS A 532 -22.17 -28.51 11.93
C LYS A 532 -21.78 -27.17 11.31
N TRP A 533 -21.09 -26.33 12.07
CA TRP A 533 -20.57 -25.07 11.55
C TRP A 533 -19.27 -25.29 10.79
N CYS A 534 -18.94 -24.39 9.87
CA CYS A 534 -17.68 -24.40 9.10
C CYS A 534 -16.59 -23.60 9.81
N ASP A 535 -16.94 -22.42 10.32
CA ASP A 535 -16.01 -21.54 11.02
C ASP A 535 -16.77 -20.61 11.97
N PHE A 536 -16.06 -19.97 12.90
CA PHE A 536 -16.62 -18.94 13.74
C PHE A 536 -15.60 -17.87 14.12
N TRP A 537 -16.13 -16.69 14.41
CA TRP A 537 -15.42 -15.49 14.83
C TRP A 537 -15.92 -15.11 16.22
N THR A 538 -15.01 -14.78 17.13
CA THR A 538 -15.27 -14.48 18.54
C THR A 538 -14.64 -13.15 18.92
N ALA A 539 -15.39 -12.31 19.62
CA ALA A 539 -14.93 -11.02 20.12
C ALA A 539 -15.51 -10.69 21.50
N ILE A 540 -14.82 -9.81 22.21
CA ILE A 540 -15.24 -9.28 23.50
C ILE A 540 -15.52 -7.78 23.32
N PRO A 541 -16.80 -7.34 23.38
CA PRO A 541 -17.13 -5.92 23.28
C PRO A 541 -16.49 -5.12 24.42
N LYS A 542 -15.93 -3.95 24.14
CA LYS A 542 -15.32 -3.05 25.13
C LYS A 542 -16.25 -1.88 25.40
N LEU A 543 -16.82 -1.79 26.61
CA LEU A 543 -17.96 -0.91 26.91
C LEU A 543 -17.58 0.22 27.86
N GLY A 544 -18.29 1.34 27.77
CA GLY A 544 -18.12 2.50 28.64
C GLY A 544 -17.10 3.53 28.14
N LYS A 545 -16.86 3.60 26.82
CA LYS A 545 -16.04 4.68 26.25
C LYS A 545 -16.76 6.02 26.44
N ASN A 546 -16.17 6.95 27.19
CA ASN A 546 -16.71 8.31 27.28
C ASN A 546 -16.48 9.04 25.94
N LYS A 547 -17.50 9.11 25.09
CA LYS A 547 -17.48 9.92 23.86
C LYS A 547 -17.23 11.40 24.23
N GLY A 548 -15.99 11.87 24.08
CA GLY A 548 -15.63 13.30 24.16
C GLY A 548 -14.85 13.77 25.39
N LYS A 549 -14.45 12.91 26.35
CA LYS A 549 -13.60 13.33 27.47
C LYS A 549 -12.40 12.38 27.64
N ASN A 550 -11.26 12.77 27.08
CA ASN A 550 -9.94 12.20 27.42
C ASN A 550 -9.68 12.42 28.92
N THR A 551 -10.16 11.51 29.76
CA THR A 551 -9.86 11.46 31.18
C THR A 551 -9.25 10.10 31.51
N ARG A 552 -8.28 10.08 32.42
CA ARG A 552 -7.41 8.95 32.78
C ARG A 552 -8.11 7.68 33.34
N LYS A 553 -9.43 7.53 33.21
CA LYS A 553 -10.21 6.38 33.72
C LYS A 553 -11.31 5.95 32.74
N ASP A 554 -10.92 5.46 31.56
CA ASP A 554 -11.81 4.61 30.78
C ASP A 554 -11.80 3.22 31.42
N ILE A 555 -12.75 2.96 32.32
CA ILE A 555 -12.95 1.64 32.92
C ILE A 555 -13.91 0.89 31.99
N ASP A 556 -13.44 -0.23 31.43
CA ASP A 556 -14.29 -1.10 30.63
C ASP A 556 -15.41 -1.68 31.51
N LYS A 557 -16.65 -1.25 31.25
CA LYS A 557 -17.84 -1.67 32.00
C LYS A 557 -18.20 -3.13 31.75
N ASN A 558 -17.65 -3.75 30.70
CA ASN A 558 -17.86 -5.15 30.40
C ASN A 558 -16.91 -6.09 31.18
N VAL A 559 -16.12 -5.58 32.13
CA VAL A 559 -15.12 -6.40 32.82
C VAL A 559 -15.48 -6.62 34.29
N TYR A 560 -15.52 -7.89 34.69
CA TYR A 560 -15.57 -8.31 36.08
C TYR A 560 -14.16 -8.52 36.63
N LYS A 561 -13.85 -7.86 37.75
CA LYS A 561 -12.61 -8.08 38.50
C LYS A 561 -12.91 -8.41 39.95
N GLU A 562 -12.30 -9.49 40.42
CA GLU A 562 -12.26 -9.85 41.83
C GLU A 562 -10.83 -9.70 42.34
N TYR A 563 -10.68 -9.14 43.53
CA TYR A 563 -9.38 -8.88 44.15
C TYR A 563 -9.24 -9.72 45.41
N ASN A 564 -8.03 -10.24 45.64
CA ASN A 564 -7.67 -10.81 46.92
C ASN A 564 -7.65 -9.70 47.97
N SER A 565 -8.46 -9.86 49.03
CA SER A 565 -8.62 -8.85 50.08
C SER A 565 -7.33 -8.54 50.86
N VAL A 566 -6.30 -9.37 50.74
CA VAL A 566 -5.02 -9.23 51.45
C VAL A 566 -3.90 -8.80 50.52
N THR A 567 -3.80 -9.40 49.33
CA THR A 567 -2.67 -9.13 48.41
C THR A 567 -2.98 -8.05 47.38
N ASP A 568 -4.24 -7.62 47.27
CA ASP A 568 -4.73 -6.72 46.22
C ASP A 568 -4.48 -7.26 44.80
N GLU A 569 -4.20 -8.57 44.67
CA GLU A 569 -4.00 -9.25 43.40
C GLU A 569 -5.35 -9.63 42.77
N VAL A 570 -5.43 -9.54 41.45
CA VAL A 570 -6.64 -9.92 40.69
C VAL A 570 -6.78 -11.44 40.66
N THR A 571 -7.86 -11.96 41.21
CA THR A 571 -8.19 -13.40 41.26
C THR A 571 -9.13 -13.85 40.15
N VAL A 572 -9.97 -12.93 39.66
CA VAL A 572 -10.84 -13.13 38.49
C VAL A 572 -10.73 -11.91 37.59
N ASP A 573 -10.54 -12.14 36.29
CA ASP A 573 -10.50 -11.10 35.27
C ASP A 573 -11.18 -11.64 34.00
N GLN A 574 -12.46 -11.33 33.83
CA GLN A 574 -13.31 -11.91 32.78
C GLN A 574 -14.38 -10.93 32.32
N PRO A 575 -14.84 -11.01 31.06
CA PRO A 575 -15.91 -10.17 30.57
C PRO A 575 -17.31 -10.64 30.98
N TYR A 576 -18.24 -9.71 31.19
CA TYR A 576 -19.65 -10.04 31.42
C TYR A 576 -20.36 -10.51 30.15
N LEU A 577 -20.02 -9.92 29.01
CA LEU A 577 -20.69 -10.11 27.73
C LEU A 577 -19.67 -10.50 26.66
N THR A 578 -20.01 -11.46 25.82
CA THR A 578 -19.19 -11.88 24.67
C THR A 578 -20.03 -11.94 23.41
N PHE A 579 -19.40 -11.75 22.26
CA PHE A 579 -20.06 -11.69 20.96
C PHE A 579 -19.45 -12.69 19.98
N GLY A 580 -20.28 -13.29 19.14
CA GLY A 580 -19.80 -14.27 18.17
C GLY A 580 -20.62 -14.36 16.90
N ILE A 581 -19.92 -14.66 15.81
CA ILE A 581 -20.48 -14.91 14.49
C ILE A 581 -20.06 -16.31 14.05
N THR A 582 -20.98 -17.12 13.54
CA THR A 582 -20.70 -18.47 13.06
C THR A 582 -21.21 -18.61 11.63
N ILE A 583 -20.41 -19.22 10.77
CA ILE A 583 -20.79 -19.51 9.39
C ILE A 583 -20.94 -21.02 9.18
N TYR A 584 -21.80 -21.38 8.23
CA TYR A 584 -22.12 -22.78 7.91
C TYR A 584 -21.76 -23.17 6.49
N ASP A 585 -21.26 -22.21 5.69
CA ASP A 585 -20.75 -22.43 4.35
C ASP A 585 -19.29 -21.98 4.27
N GLU A 586 -18.44 -22.83 3.70
CA GLU A 586 -17.02 -22.56 3.46
C GLU A 586 -16.79 -21.31 2.59
N ARG A 587 -17.71 -21.02 1.66
CA ARG A 587 -17.65 -19.86 0.75
C ARG A 587 -17.73 -18.54 1.51
N ASP A 588 -18.32 -18.55 2.70
CA ASP A 588 -18.49 -17.37 3.55
C ASP A 588 -17.29 -17.12 4.47
N ARG A 589 -16.25 -17.95 4.47
CA ARG A 589 -15.08 -17.73 5.35
C ARG A 589 -14.42 -16.37 5.15
N ARG A 590 -14.37 -15.86 3.92
CA ARG A 590 -13.82 -14.53 3.60
C ARG A 590 -14.57 -13.40 4.30
N LEU A 591 -15.86 -13.58 4.62
CA LEU A 591 -16.62 -12.62 5.40
C LEU A 591 -15.95 -12.39 6.76
N LEU A 592 -15.55 -13.46 7.44
CA LEU A 592 -14.93 -13.36 8.76
C LEU A 592 -13.59 -12.62 8.68
N TYR A 593 -12.82 -12.80 7.60
CA TYR A 593 -11.57 -12.07 7.38
C TYR A 593 -11.79 -10.57 7.19
N VAL A 594 -12.83 -10.20 6.43
CA VAL A 594 -13.19 -8.78 6.23
C VAL A 594 -13.72 -8.16 7.52
N LEU A 595 -14.48 -8.91 8.32
CA LEU A 595 -14.99 -8.45 9.62
C LEU A 595 -13.86 -8.22 10.64
N ASP A 596 -12.87 -9.12 10.66
CA ASP A 596 -11.63 -8.98 11.46
C ASP A 596 -10.82 -7.76 11.01
N TYR A 597 -10.58 -7.61 9.70
CA TYR A 597 -9.89 -6.45 9.13
C TYR A 597 -10.56 -5.11 9.43
N LEU A 598 -11.90 -5.08 9.45
CA LEU A 598 -12.68 -3.86 9.70
C LEU A 598 -12.93 -3.59 11.20
N HIS A 599 -12.42 -4.43 12.10
CA HIS A 599 -12.63 -4.31 13.54
C HIS A 599 -14.11 -4.14 13.91
N ILE A 600 -14.97 -5.01 13.36
CA ILE A 600 -16.43 -4.93 13.59
C ILE A 600 -16.79 -4.98 15.07
N ASP A 601 -15.97 -5.64 15.90
CA ASP A 601 -16.12 -5.71 17.35
C ASP A 601 -16.16 -4.32 18.00
N GLU A 602 -15.38 -3.35 17.50
CA GLU A 602 -15.41 -1.97 18.01
C GLU A 602 -16.74 -1.29 17.70
N ILE A 603 -17.26 -1.49 16.49
CA ILE A 603 -18.55 -0.92 16.07
C ILE A 603 -19.71 -1.52 16.87
N ILE A 604 -19.67 -2.84 17.14
CA ILE A 604 -20.64 -3.50 18.01
C ILE A 604 -20.58 -2.93 19.42
N SER A 605 -19.38 -2.69 19.93
CA SER A 605 -19.18 -2.06 21.24
C SER A 605 -19.82 -0.66 21.28
N ASP A 606 -19.61 0.16 20.25
CA ASP A 606 -20.18 1.51 20.17
C ASP A 606 -21.71 1.50 20.13
N MET A 607 -22.35 0.55 19.43
CA MET A 607 -23.81 0.43 19.40
C MET A 607 -24.40 0.03 20.76
N ILE A 608 -23.67 -0.78 21.52
CA ILE A 608 -24.06 -1.14 22.89
C ILE A 608 -23.89 0.07 23.81
N ASP A 609 -22.79 0.81 23.67
CA ASP A 609 -22.56 2.04 24.44
C ASP A 609 -23.65 3.10 24.18
N ASP A 610 -24.17 3.21 22.96
CA ASP A 610 -25.30 4.10 22.65
C ASP A 610 -26.58 3.70 23.41
N PHE A 611 -26.84 2.39 23.57
CA PHE A 611 -27.93 1.93 24.43
C PHE A 611 -27.66 2.26 25.90
N LEU A 612 -26.45 1.96 26.38
CA LEU A 612 -26.05 2.16 27.77
C LEU A 612 -26.06 3.63 28.19
N TYR A 613 -25.93 4.56 27.24
CA TYR A 613 -26.06 5.98 27.48
C TYR A 613 -27.45 6.35 28.01
N TYR A 614 -28.52 5.85 27.37
CA TYR A 614 -29.91 6.13 27.77
C TYR A 614 -30.43 5.15 28.82
N PHE A 615 -29.97 3.91 28.79
CA PHE A 615 -30.40 2.84 29.68
C PHE A 615 -29.18 2.25 30.41
N PRO A 616 -28.70 2.88 31.49
CA PRO A 616 -27.54 2.40 32.22
C PRO A 616 -27.78 1.00 32.80
N VAL A 617 -26.95 0.04 32.36
CA VAL A 617 -26.95 -1.33 32.88
C VAL A 617 -25.83 -1.49 33.91
N ASP A 618 -26.20 -1.90 35.12
CA ASP A 618 -25.26 -2.39 36.12
C ASP A 618 -24.98 -3.87 35.79
N PHE A 619 -23.88 -4.13 35.08
CA PHE A 619 -23.54 -5.47 34.57
C PHE A 619 -23.32 -6.51 35.67
N GLU A 620 -22.82 -6.10 36.83
CA GLU A 620 -22.66 -6.99 37.98
C GLU A 620 -24.03 -7.43 38.49
N LYS A 621 -24.93 -6.48 38.79
CA LYS A 621 -26.29 -6.81 39.23
C LYS A 621 -27.11 -7.52 38.16
N TYR A 622 -26.89 -7.19 36.90
CA TYR A 622 -27.52 -7.86 35.77
C TYR A 622 -27.11 -9.34 35.73
N ALA A 623 -25.81 -9.63 35.81
CA ALA A 623 -25.32 -11.00 35.86
C ALA A 623 -25.84 -11.75 37.11
N GLU A 624 -25.96 -11.07 38.26
CA GLU A 624 -26.54 -11.66 39.47
C GLU A 624 -28.02 -12.00 39.35
N SER A 625 -28.82 -11.12 38.73
CA SER A 625 -30.26 -11.36 38.51
C SER A 625 -30.51 -12.64 37.70
N ARG A 626 -29.56 -13.00 36.82
CA ARG A 626 -29.60 -14.19 35.98
C ARG A 626 -29.03 -15.46 36.63
N ARG A 627 -28.68 -15.42 37.92
CA ARG A 627 -28.31 -16.63 38.69
C ARG A 627 -29.52 -17.42 39.17
N LEU A 628 -30.71 -16.82 39.17
CA LEU A 628 -31.95 -17.37 39.73
C LEU A 628 -32.90 -17.96 38.66
N ASP A 629 -32.58 -17.75 37.38
CA ASP A 629 -33.24 -18.32 36.19
C ASP A 629 -32.44 -19.50 35.63
#